data_AF-A0A9Q3KP78-F1
#
_entry.id   AF-A0A9Q3KP78-F1
#
_cell.length_a   1.000
_cell.length_b   1.000
_cell.length_c   1.000
_cell.angle_alpha   90.00
_cell.angle_beta   90.00
_cell.angle_gamma   90.00
#
_symmetry.space_group_name_H-M   'P 1'
#
loop_
_entity.id
_entity.type
_entity.pdbx_description
1 polymer ?
#
loop_
_entity_poly.entity_id
_entity_poly.type
_entity_poly.pdbx_seq_one_letter_code
_entity_poly.pdbx_strand_id
1 'polypeptide(L)'
;MDWVIALPPSGDKIYNACLVIVDRYSKTPIFLPCHKDDTAMNTSLLLWCRVISHTGLYENIISDRDPNFTSALWTNLHRFFGTKLTFSTAYHPQTDGLAERMIQTLEDMIRRFCT
;
A
#
# COMPACT_ATOMS: atom_id res chain seq x y z
N MET A 1 1.97 -2.76 -3.53
CA MET A 1 1.50 -2.16 -2.28
C MET A 1 0.77 -3.22 -1.51
N ASP A 2 0.93 -3.23 -0.18
CA ASP A 2 0.44 -4.31 0.68
C ASP A 2 0.18 -3.80 2.11
N TRP A 3 -0.68 -4.50 2.84
CA TRP A 3 -1.06 -4.15 4.21
C TRP A 3 -0.36 -5.02 5.24
N VAL A 4 0.26 -4.37 6.21
CA VAL A 4 0.70 -5.02 7.46
C VAL A 4 -0.35 -4.71 8.52
N ILE A 5 -1.18 -5.71 8.82
CA ILE A 5 -2.26 -5.61 9.81
C ILE A 5 -1.88 -6.23 11.16
N ALA A 6 -2.72 -5.98 12.17
CA ALA A 6 -2.59 -6.55 13.51
C ALA A 6 -1.29 -6.17 14.25
N LEU A 7 -0.82 -4.95 14.02
CA LEU A 7 0.32 -4.38 14.75
C LEU A 7 -0.15 -3.91 16.14
N PRO A 8 0.74 -3.90 17.15
CA PRO A 8 0.41 -3.35 18.45
C PRO A 8 0.05 -1.86 18.30
N PRO A 9 -0.99 -1.39 19.01
CA PRO A 9 -1.44 -0.01 18.89
C PRO A 9 -0.32 0.96 19.27
N SER A 10 0.05 1.85 18.35
CA SER A 10 1.25 2.70 18.48
C SER A 10 1.02 4.16 18.09
N GLY A 11 1.71 5.08 18.79
CA GLY A 11 1.69 6.53 18.53
C GLY A 11 0.44 7.27 19.02
N ASP A 12 0.40 8.59 18.82
CA ASP A 12 -0.65 9.48 19.35
C ASP A 12 -2.06 9.14 18.87
N LYS A 13 -2.19 8.57 17.67
CA LYS A 13 -3.46 8.19 17.03
C LYS A 13 -3.76 6.70 17.11
N ILE A 14 -2.97 5.95 17.88
CA ILE A 14 -3.21 4.53 18.17
C ILE A 14 -3.37 3.73 16.86
N TYR A 15 -2.35 3.81 16.01
CA TYR A 15 -2.33 3.08 14.73
C TYR A 15 -2.10 1.59 14.98
N ASN A 16 -2.82 0.73 14.26
CA ASN A 16 -2.76 -0.73 14.39
C ASN A 16 -2.51 -1.46 13.06
N ALA A 17 -2.27 -0.70 11.99
CA ALA A 17 -1.88 -1.20 10.69
C ALA A 17 -0.88 -0.26 10.00
N CYS A 18 -0.20 -0.77 8.98
CA CYS A 18 0.66 0.03 8.11
C CYS A 18 0.46 -0.38 6.65
N LEU A 19 0.24 0.61 5.79
CA LEU A 19 0.26 0.44 4.35
C LEU A 19 1.69 0.62 3.84
N VAL A 20 2.22 -0.42 3.21
CA VAL A 20 3.58 -0.46 2.67
C VAL A 20 3.53 -0.30 1.16
N ILE A 21 4.24 0.72 0.67
CA ILE A 21 4.35 1.03 -0.76
C ILE A 21 5.83 1.05 -1.10
N VAL A 22 6.19 0.43 -2.22
CA VAL A 22 7.56 0.49 -2.74
C VAL A 22 7.49 1.06 -4.13
N ASP A 23 8.17 2.18 -4.35
CA ASP A 23 8.36 2.70 -5.70
C ASP A 23 9.33 1.79 -6.47
N ARG A 24 8.87 1.28 -7.61
CA ARG A 24 9.64 0.32 -8.42
C ARG A 24 10.86 0.97 -9.07
N TYR A 25 10.85 2.27 -9.32
CA TYR A 25 11.96 2.97 -9.95
C TYR A 25 13.05 3.32 -8.94
N SER A 26 12.73 4.12 -7.92
CA SER A 26 13.69 4.57 -6.92
C SER A 26 14.06 3.50 -5.89
N LYS A 27 13.29 2.40 -5.82
CA LYS A 27 13.39 1.37 -4.77
C LYS A 27 13.19 1.93 -3.36
N THR A 28 12.51 3.07 -3.24
CA THR A 28 12.24 3.69 -1.94
C THR A 28 10.99 3.07 -1.32
N PRO A 29 11.09 2.55 -0.09
CA PRO A 29 9.92 2.13 0.67
C PRO A 29 9.24 3.33 1.34
N ILE A 30 7.92 3.30 1.35
CA ILE A 30 7.06 4.30 1.96
C ILE A 30 6.14 3.56 2.93
N PHE A 31 6.19 3.98 4.19
CA PHE A 31 5.36 3.43 5.27
C PHE A 31 4.30 4.46 5.64
N LEU A 32 3.04 4.06 5.54
CA LEU A 32 1.91 4.90 5.93
C LEU A 32 1.20 4.25 7.11
N PRO A 33 1.27 4.86 8.31
CA PRO A 33 0.53 4.34 9.47
C PRO A 33 -0.97 4.61 9.30
N CYS A 34 -1.77 3.60 9.61
CA CYS A 34 -3.21 3.58 9.34
C CYS A 34 -3.93 2.65 10.31
N HIS A 35 -5.25 2.57 10.17
CA HIS A 35 -6.09 1.70 10.97
C HIS A 35 -6.52 0.49 10.14
N LYS A 36 -6.59 -0.69 10.76
CA LYS A 36 -7.06 -1.92 10.12
C LYS A 36 -8.46 -1.76 9.52
N ASP A 37 -9.30 -0.98 10.19
CA ASP A 37 -10.70 -0.74 9.82
C ASP A 37 -10.87 0.53 8.97
N ASP A 38 -9.77 1.04 8.39
CA ASP A 38 -9.85 2.20 7.49
C ASP A 38 -10.67 1.85 6.25
N THR A 39 -11.59 2.75 5.93
CA THR A 39 -12.40 2.65 4.71
C THR A 39 -11.54 2.91 3.48
N ALA A 40 -11.96 2.38 2.33
CA ALA A 40 -11.34 2.70 1.05
C ALA A 40 -11.14 4.21 0.82
N MET A 41 -12.09 5.04 1.27
CA MET A 41 -11.99 6.51 1.17
C MET A 41 -10.85 7.08 2.01
N ASN A 42 -10.72 6.66 3.27
CA ASN A 42 -9.64 7.09 4.15
C ASN A 42 -8.28 6.68 3.55
N THR A 43 -8.18 5.45 3.07
CA THR A 43 -6.98 4.93 2.41
C THR A 43 -6.63 5.74 1.16
N SER A 44 -7.61 6.06 0.30
CA SER A 44 -7.40 6.91 -0.88
C SER A 44 -6.87 8.29 -0.50
N LEU A 45 -7.46 8.91 0.52
CA LEU A 45 -7.01 10.22 1.00
C LEU A 45 -5.60 10.13 1.59
N LEU A 46 -5.30 9.08 2.35
CA LEU A 46 -3.97 8.86 2.92
C LEU A 46 -2.91 8.72 1.81
N LEU A 47 -3.17 7.87 0.81
CA LEU A 47 -2.28 7.71 -0.35
C LEU A 47 -2.10 9.03 -1.10
N TRP A 48 -3.19 9.74 -1.35
CA TRP A 48 -3.16 10.98 -2.11
C TRP A 48 -2.37 12.08 -1.41
N CYS A 49 -2.68 12.32 -0.14
CA CYS A 49 -2.08 13.39 0.65
C CYS A 49 -0.63 13.11 1.02
N ARG A 50 -0.23 11.85 1.18
CA ARG A 50 1.12 11.48 1.68
C ARG A 50 2.07 10.98 0.62
N VAL A 51 1.57 10.49 -0.51
CA VAL A 51 2.43 9.93 -1.56
C VAL A 51 2.29 10.73 -2.84
N ILE A 52 1.09 10.76 -3.42
CA ILE A 52 0.88 11.36 -4.75
C ILE A 52 1.16 12.86 -4.76
N SER A 53 0.85 13.56 -3.67
CA SER A 53 1.20 14.98 -3.49
C SER A 53 2.71 15.26 -3.56
N HIS A 54 3.55 14.29 -3.18
CA HIS A 54 5.00 14.43 -3.11
C HIS A 54 5.72 13.83 -4.32
N THR A 55 5.26 12.68 -4.80
CA THR A 55 5.91 11.92 -5.89
C THR A 55 5.27 12.16 -7.26
N GLY A 56 4.07 12.76 -7.29
CA GLY A 56 3.23 12.80 -8.48
C GLY A 56 2.44 11.52 -8.69
N LEU A 57 1.77 11.44 -9.85
CA LEU A 57 0.96 10.31 -10.25
C LEU A 57 1.82 9.14 -10.75
N TYR A 58 1.49 7.93 -10.28
CA TYR A 58 2.08 6.71 -10.82
C TYR A 58 1.33 6.26 -12.07
N GLU A 59 2.07 5.77 -13.07
CA GLU A 59 1.47 5.20 -14.28
C GLU A 59 0.80 3.85 -14.01
N ASN A 60 1.41 3.03 -13.14
CA ASN A 60 0.90 1.70 -12.79
C ASN A 60 1.07 1.44 -11.29
N ILE A 61 0.00 0.99 -10.65
CA ILE A 61 -0.02 0.57 -9.26
C ILE A 61 -0.33 -0.92 -9.22
N ILE A 62 0.55 -1.66 -8.56
CA ILE A 62 0.40 -3.10 -8.33
C ILE A 62 0.02 -3.30 -6.87
N SER A 63 -1.13 -3.92 -6.63
CA SER A 63 -1.65 -4.21 -5.29
C SER A 63 -2.15 -5.64 -5.18
N ASP A 64 -2.33 -6.12 -3.96
CA ASP A 64 -3.14 -7.30 -3.71
C ASP A 64 -4.64 -7.02 -3.95
N ARG A 65 -5.47 -8.05 -3.80
CA ARG A 65 -6.92 -7.98 -4.05
C ARG A 65 -7.72 -7.57 -2.81
N ASP A 66 -7.14 -6.75 -1.94
CA ASP A 66 -7.84 -6.28 -0.74
C ASP A 66 -9.15 -5.55 -1.12
N PRO A 67 -10.26 -5.76 -0.37
CA PRO A 67 -11.53 -5.08 -0.59
C PRO A 67 -11.43 -3.55 -0.68
N ASN A 68 -10.49 -2.94 0.05
CA ASN A 68 -10.27 -1.51 -0.01
C ASN A 68 -9.71 -1.07 -1.38
N PHE A 69 -8.85 -1.89 -1.99
CA PHE A 69 -8.25 -1.63 -3.30
C PHE A 69 -9.10 -2.11 -4.48
N THR A 70 -10.10 -2.95 -4.24
CA THR A 70 -11.06 -3.40 -5.25
C THR A 70 -12.37 -2.62 -5.22
N SER A 71 -12.51 -1.66 -4.30
CA SER A 71 -13.70 -0.81 -4.18
C SER A 71 -13.97 0.02 -5.44
N ALA A 72 -15.24 0.32 -5.70
CA ALA A 72 -15.65 1.17 -6.82
C ALA A 72 -15.04 2.58 -6.74
N LEU A 73 -14.88 3.11 -5.53
CA LEU A 73 -14.22 4.39 -5.29
C LEU A 73 -12.77 4.34 -5.79
N TRP A 74 -12.00 3.33 -5.35
CA TRP A 74 -10.60 3.18 -5.73
C TRP A 74 -10.42 3.04 -7.24
N THR A 75 -11.22 2.16 -7.85
CA THR A 75 -11.17 1.90 -9.29
C THR A 75 -11.53 3.15 -10.10
N ASN A 76 -12.58 3.86 -9.71
CA ASN A 76 -13.00 5.09 -10.41
C ASN A 76 -11.99 6.23 -10.23
N LEU A 77 -11.39 6.34 -9.03
CA LEU A 77 -10.36 7.33 -8.72
C LEU A 77 -9.15 7.15 -9.64
N HIS A 78 -8.60 5.95 -9.73
CA HIS A 78 -7.44 5.68 -10.59
C HIS A 78 -7.77 5.78 -12.08
N ARG A 79 -9.00 5.39 -12.48
CA ARG A 79 -9.48 5.63 -13.85
C ARG A 79 -9.51 7.11 -14.21
N PHE A 80 -9.95 7.97 -13.29
CA PHE A 80 -9.99 9.41 -13.49
C PHE A 80 -8.58 10.02 -13.65
N PHE A 81 -7.63 9.55 -12.84
CA PHE A 81 -6.23 10.03 -12.91
C PHE A 81 -5.39 9.38 -14.02
N GLY A 82 -5.95 8.41 -14.74
CA GLY A 82 -5.22 7.69 -15.80
C GLY A 82 -4.18 6.69 -15.26
N THR A 83 -4.21 6.37 -13.97
CA THR A 83 -3.35 5.34 -13.37
C THR A 83 -3.89 3.96 -13.66
N LYS A 84 -3.04 3.07 -14.19
CA LYS A 84 -3.39 1.66 -14.39
C LYS A 84 -3.32 0.92 -13.05
N LEU A 85 -4.40 0.24 -12.67
CA LEU A 85 -4.41 -0.68 -11.53
C LEU A 85 -4.18 -2.10 -12.03
N THR A 86 -3.20 -2.78 -11.44
CA THR A 86 -2.91 -4.18 -11.69
C THR A 86 -2.99 -4.93 -10.37
N PHE A 87 -3.93 -5.86 -10.26
CA PHE A 87 -4.02 -6.71 -9.08
C PHE A 87 -3.10 -7.92 -9.23
N SER A 88 -2.20 -8.11 -8.27
CA SER A 88 -1.38 -9.31 -8.16
C SER A 88 -2.30 -10.53 -7.96
N THR A 89 -1.95 -11.62 -8.62
CA THR A 89 -2.49 -12.94 -8.30
C THR A 89 -1.53 -13.60 -7.32
N ALA A 90 -2.02 -14.44 -6.42
CA ALA A 90 -1.24 -15.04 -5.35
C ALA A 90 -0.01 -15.87 -5.81
N TYR A 91 0.28 -16.01 -7.10
CA TYR A 91 1.24 -16.97 -7.64
C TYR A 91 1.78 -16.64 -9.06
N HIS A 92 2.23 -15.41 -9.38
CA HIS A 92 2.94 -15.17 -10.66
C HIS A 92 4.16 -14.22 -10.55
N PRO A 93 5.31 -14.71 -10.04
CA PRO A 93 6.52 -13.92 -9.81
C PRO A 93 7.42 -13.85 -11.06
N GLN A 94 6.92 -13.36 -12.20
CA GLN A 94 7.75 -13.31 -13.42
C GLN A 94 8.29 -11.92 -13.80
N THR A 95 7.80 -10.84 -13.17
CA THR A 95 8.36 -9.50 -13.45
C THR A 95 8.49 -8.60 -12.21
N ASP A 96 7.89 -8.97 -11.08
CA ASP A 96 7.77 -8.08 -9.91
C ASP A 96 8.36 -8.61 -8.59
N GLY A 97 9.05 -9.76 -8.65
CA GLY A 97 9.59 -10.42 -7.47
C GLY A 97 10.60 -9.59 -6.67
N LEU A 98 11.15 -8.48 -7.19
CA LEU A 98 12.00 -7.58 -6.41
C LEU A 98 11.20 -6.66 -5.49
N ALA A 99 10.14 -6.03 -6.01
CA ALA A 99 9.28 -5.17 -5.20
C ALA A 99 8.50 -6.01 -4.18
N GLU A 100 8.02 -7.19 -4.60
CA GLU A 100 7.37 -8.16 -3.72
C GLU A 100 8.31 -8.63 -2.60
N ARG A 101 9.54 -9.05 -2.91
CA ARG A 101 10.54 -9.43 -1.89
C ARG A 101 10.86 -8.28 -0.94
N MET A 102 10.92 -7.06 -1.45
CA MET A 102 11.18 -5.88 -0.63
C MET A 102 10.01 -5.64 0.34
N ILE A 103 8.77 -5.68 -0.14
CA ILE A 103 7.58 -5.56 0.71
C ILE A 103 7.58 -6.65 1.79
N GLN A 104 7.83 -7.91 1.43
CA GLN A 104 7.91 -9.03 2.39
C GLN A 104 9.00 -8.81 3.44
N THR A 105 10.19 -8.38 3.02
CA THR A 105 11.30 -8.10 3.97
C THR A 105 10.92 -6.99 4.94
N LEU A 106 10.25 -5.95 4.47
CA LEU A 106 9.83 -4.82 5.29
C LEU A 106 8.69 -5.20 6.24
N GLU A 107 7.74 -6.00 5.78
CA GLU A 107 6.69 -6.56 6.64
C GLU A 107 7.29 -7.41 7.76
N ASP A 108 8.22 -8.31 7.43
CA ASP A 108 8.93 -9.12 8.41
C ASP A 108 9.70 -8.25 9.42
N MET A 109 10.33 -7.17 8.96
CA MET A 109 10.99 -6.22 9.85
C MET A 109 9.99 -5.57 10.80
N ILE A 110 8.89 -5.03 10.29
CA ILE A 110 7.85 -4.40 11.12
C ILE A 110 7.34 -5.40 12.17
N ARG A 111 7.00 -6.63 11.78
CA ARG A 111 6.51 -7.67 12.70
C ARG A 111 7.53 -8.02 13.79
N ARG A 112 8.82 -8.01 13.49
CA ARG A 112 9.90 -8.33 14.45
C ARG A 112 10.20 -7.18 15.42
N PHE A 113 10.07 -5.93 14.98
CA PHE A 113 10.37 -4.76 15.81
C PHE A 113 9.15 -4.20 16.53
N CYS A 114 7.95 -4.55 16.09
CA CYS A 114 6.67 -4.19 16.72
C CYS A 114 6.01 -5.41 17.38
N THR A 115 6.78 -6.36 17.92
CA THR A 115 6.28 -7.40 18.83
C THR A 115 6.54 -6.99 20.27
#